data_AF-W7D1X2-F1
#
_entry.id   AF-W7D1X2-F1
#
_cell.length_a   1.000
_cell.length_b   1.000
_cell.length_c   1.000
_cell.angle_alpha   90.00
_cell.angle_beta   90.00
_cell.angle_gamma   90.00
#
_symmetry.space_group_name_H-M   'P 1'
#
loop_
_entity.id
_entity.type
_entity.pdbx_description
1 polymer ?
#
loop_
_entity_poly.entity_id
_entity_poly.type
_entity_poly.pdbx_seq_one_letter_code
_entity_poly.pdbx_strand_id
1 'polypeptide(L)'
;MPTRADYHEQKKQQAKKRTVKKSVIAIGIFVIALGIYVGSLQYQAQVAAKEERAAKLAEANSTTGRARIAQTAVKSLYVAENSSFLNEDISLEKIKSVQKKVARVHQKDLRTQLNEIVTAVTKMYALQSELNVQFTNPAISGDEVIPSDEIVIAQSTKMKTLVKLNETLADFTNTQWHTEMMTVVGVGMKQARATEQLEETLENETELVSLSERRKNYEEALNLLEQIKNKAIRQTYHIELVKLNKRLVMDEEQERLRIAEEERLAAEESARQVAMDKAASEAAKQAAAEKASSEAAKQAAAEKASSEAAKQAAEKASSEATKNETKEASKPKQ
;
A
#
# COMPACT_ATOMS: atom_id res chain seq x y z
N MET A 1 -67.45 -17.43 102.67
CA MET A 1 -66.41 -16.52 103.20
C MET A 1 -65.07 -16.94 102.61
N PRO A 2 -64.27 -16.04 102.02
CA PRO A 2 -62.94 -16.39 101.51
C PRO A 2 -62.03 -16.78 102.68
N THR A 3 -61.23 -17.84 102.49
CA THR A 3 -60.35 -18.36 103.54
C THR A 3 -59.11 -17.49 103.71
N ARG A 4 -58.44 -17.61 104.87
CA ARG A 4 -57.20 -16.87 105.16
C ARG A 4 -56.11 -17.12 104.10
N ALA A 5 -56.13 -18.29 103.47
CA ALA A 5 -55.25 -18.64 102.34
C ALA A 5 -55.58 -17.81 101.07
N ASP A 6 -56.86 -17.69 100.71
CA ASP A 6 -57.33 -16.89 99.56
C ASP A 6 -56.93 -15.40 99.69
N TYR A 7 -56.94 -14.87 100.91
CA TYR A 7 -56.56 -13.48 101.18
C TYR A 7 -55.05 -13.25 101.00
N HIS A 8 -54.21 -14.19 101.44
CA HIS A 8 -52.75 -14.13 101.23
C HIS A 8 -52.38 -14.35 99.76
N GLU A 9 -53.13 -15.18 99.04
CA GLU A 9 -52.94 -15.44 97.62
C GLU A 9 -53.36 -14.24 96.76
N GLN A 10 -54.50 -13.61 97.04
CA GLN A 10 -54.89 -12.35 96.40
C GLN A 10 -53.89 -11.22 96.68
N LYS A 11 -53.37 -11.10 97.90
CA LYS A 11 -52.37 -10.08 98.25
C LYS A 11 -51.03 -10.33 97.55
N LYS A 12 -50.60 -11.60 97.40
CA LYS A 12 -49.43 -12.00 96.59
C LYS A 12 -49.66 -11.74 95.10
N GLN A 13 -50.84 -12.04 94.56
CA GLN A 13 -51.18 -11.75 93.15
C GLN A 13 -51.26 -10.24 92.88
N GLN A 14 -51.81 -9.44 93.79
CA GLN A 14 -51.82 -7.97 93.67
C GLN A 14 -50.41 -7.38 93.79
N ALA A 15 -49.56 -7.90 94.69
CA ALA A 15 -48.16 -7.51 94.78
C ALA A 15 -47.42 -7.86 93.47
N LYS A 16 -47.57 -9.08 92.96
CA LYS A 16 -46.99 -9.54 91.68
C LYS A 16 -47.47 -8.69 90.50
N LYS A 17 -48.77 -8.35 90.43
CA LYS A 17 -49.33 -7.43 89.42
C LYS A 17 -48.77 -6.00 89.54
N ARG A 18 -48.53 -5.49 90.76
CA ARG A 18 -47.88 -4.19 90.97
C ARG A 18 -46.40 -4.22 90.58
N THR A 19 -45.67 -5.28 90.91
CA THR A 19 -44.27 -5.45 90.51
C THR A 19 -44.16 -5.56 88.99
N VAL A 20 -45.02 -6.36 88.34
CA VAL A 20 -45.08 -6.48 86.87
C VAL A 20 -45.43 -5.13 86.23
N LYS A 21 -46.41 -4.37 86.74
CA LYS A 21 -46.71 -3.02 86.22
C LYS A 21 -45.51 -2.07 86.35
N LYS A 22 -44.80 -2.09 87.49
CA LYS A 22 -43.57 -1.29 87.67
C LYS A 22 -42.45 -1.72 86.72
N SER A 23 -42.27 -3.02 86.50
CA SER A 23 -41.29 -3.55 85.53
C SER A 23 -41.63 -3.18 84.09
N VAL A 24 -42.91 -3.25 83.68
CA VAL A 24 -43.35 -2.84 82.34
C VAL A 24 -43.13 -1.33 82.12
N ILE A 25 -43.41 -0.50 83.14
CA ILE A 25 -43.13 0.94 83.08
C ILE A 25 -41.61 1.19 82.97
N ALA A 26 -40.79 0.50 83.77
CA ALA A 26 -39.33 0.64 83.72
C ALA A 26 -38.73 0.19 82.37
N ILE A 27 -39.23 -0.93 81.80
CA ILE A 27 -38.84 -1.40 80.47
C ILE A 27 -39.28 -0.39 79.40
N GLY A 28 -40.50 0.15 79.50
CA GLY A 28 -41.00 1.18 78.59
C GLY A 28 -40.12 2.44 78.62
N ILE A 29 -39.73 2.93 79.80
CA ILE A 29 -38.80 4.06 79.95
C ILE A 29 -37.43 3.73 79.36
N PHE A 30 -36.92 2.51 79.59
CA PHE A 30 -35.63 2.08 79.07
C PHE A 30 -35.62 1.99 77.54
N VAL A 31 -36.67 1.46 76.92
CA VAL A 31 -36.83 1.39 75.46
C VAL A 31 -36.94 2.79 74.85
N ILE A 32 -37.67 3.71 75.49
CA ILE A 32 -37.75 5.11 75.06
C ILE A 32 -36.37 5.78 75.16
N ALA A 33 -35.65 5.58 76.26
CA ALA A 33 -34.31 6.13 76.45
C ALA A 33 -33.30 5.58 75.42
N LEU A 34 -33.37 4.28 75.11
CA LEU A 34 -32.57 3.65 74.06
C LEU A 34 -32.91 4.19 72.66
N GLY A 35 -34.20 4.39 72.37
CA GLY A 35 -34.65 5.00 71.11
C GLY A 35 -34.14 6.43 70.93
N ILE A 36 -34.17 7.24 72.00
CA ILE A 36 -33.60 8.60 72.00
C ILE A 36 -32.08 8.54 71.81
N TYR A 37 -31.38 7.62 72.50
CA TYR A 37 -29.93 7.47 72.39
C TYR A 37 -29.49 7.06 70.97
N VAL A 38 -30.11 6.01 70.39
CA VAL A 38 -29.81 5.56 69.02
C VAL A 38 -30.17 6.64 67.99
N GLY A 39 -31.31 7.32 68.15
CA GLY A 39 -31.70 8.44 67.31
C GLY A 39 -30.70 9.60 67.39
N SER A 40 -30.17 9.90 68.57
CA SER A 40 -29.14 10.94 68.76
C SER A 40 -27.80 10.58 68.10
N LEU A 41 -27.39 9.30 68.14
CA LEU A 41 -26.19 8.81 67.46
C LEU A 41 -26.32 8.89 65.94
N GLN A 42 -27.46 8.48 65.38
CA GLN A 42 -27.72 8.61 63.95
C GLN A 42 -27.79 10.07 63.50
N TYR A 43 -28.39 10.94 64.31
CA TYR A 43 -28.42 12.38 64.06
C TYR A 43 -27.01 12.99 64.06
N GLN A 44 -26.18 12.66 65.07
CA GLN A 44 -24.78 13.12 65.13
C GLN A 44 -23.96 12.62 63.93
N ALA A 45 -24.13 11.36 63.52
CA ALA A 45 -23.46 10.82 62.33
C ALA A 45 -23.89 11.55 61.05
N GLN A 46 -25.17 11.89 60.90
CA GLN A 46 -25.66 12.66 59.76
C GLN A 46 -25.17 14.11 59.76
N VAL A 47 -25.12 14.76 60.92
CA VAL A 47 -24.58 16.13 61.06
C VAL A 47 -23.09 16.13 60.73
N ALA A 48 -22.31 15.20 61.29
CA ALA A 48 -20.89 15.05 60.98
C ALA A 48 -20.65 14.81 59.48
N ALA A 49 -21.45 13.95 58.84
CA ALA A 49 -21.35 13.71 57.39
C ALA A 49 -21.72 14.95 56.55
N LYS A 50 -22.69 15.76 57.00
CA LYS A 50 -23.04 17.04 56.35
C LYS A 50 -21.94 18.07 56.51
N GLU A 51 -21.36 18.19 57.71
CA GLU A 51 -20.24 19.08 58.00
C GLU A 51 -18.99 18.69 57.23
N GLU A 52 -18.67 17.40 57.14
CA GLU A 52 -17.56 16.89 56.34
C GLU A 52 -17.76 17.19 54.84
N ARG A 53 -18.98 17.00 54.32
CA ARG A 53 -19.32 17.38 52.94
C ARG A 53 -19.21 18.89 52.71
N ALA A 54 -19.68 19.70 53.66
CA ALA A 54 -19.58 21.15 53.58
C ALA A 54 -18.12 21.62 53.62
N ALA A 55 -17.29 21.02 54.48
CA ALA A 55 -15.85 21.27 54.56
C ALA A 55 -15.12 20.89 53.26
N LYS A 56 -15.40 19.70 52.70
CA LYS A 56 -14.87 19.28 51.40
C LYS A 56 -15.31 20.21 50.26
N LEU A 57 -16.55 20.68 50.28
CA LEU A 57 -17.07 21.63 49.29
C LEU A 57 -16.40 23.01 49.45
N ALA A 58 -16.20 23.46 50.69
CA ALA A 58 -15.51 24.71 50.99
C ALA A 58 -14.04 24.66 50.57
N GLU A 59 -13.34 23.56 50.84
CA GLU A 59 -11.97 23.33 50.37
C GLU A 59 -11.93 23.31 48.85
N ALA A 60 -12.78 22.53 48.17
CA ALA A 60 -12.85 22.46 46.71
C ALA A 60 -13.14 23.83 46.06
N ASN A 61 -13.91 24.69 46.73
CA ASN A 61 -14.24 26.02 46.27
C ASN A 61 -13.21 27.10 46.63
N SER A 62 -12.29 26.82 47.55
CA SER A 62 -11.18 27.69 47.90
C SER A 62 -10.21 27.88 46.72
N THR A 63 -9.43 28.97 46.73
CA THR A 63 -8.43 29.24 45.68
C THR A 63 -7.44 28.08 45.51
N THR A 64 -6.94 27.53 46.63
CA THR A 64 -5.98 26.41 46.63
C THR A 64 -6.64 25.10 46.20
N GLY A 65 -7.88 24.84 46.62
CA GLY A 65 -8.60 23.63 46.21
C GLY A 65 -8.95 23.62 44.73
N ARG A 66 -9.40 24.75 44.15
CA ARG A 66 -9.63 24.87 42.71
C ARG A 66 -8.34 24.65 41.91
N ALA A 67 -7.23 25.22 42.37
CA ALA A 67 -5.92 24.99 41.76
C ALA A 67 -5.54 23.51 41.76
N ARG A 68 -5.65 22.82 42.91
CA ARG A 68 -5.36 21.38 43.04
C ARG A 68 -6.26 20.52 42.15
N ILE A 69 -7.57 20.80 42.11
CA ILE A 69 -8.53 20.07 41.26
C ILE A 69 -8.18 20.24 39.78
N ALA A 70 -7.87 21.47 39.35
CA ALA A 70 -7.51 21.74 37.96
C ALA A 70 -6.19 21.06 37.56
N GLN A 71 -5.15 21.13 38.40
CA GLN A 71 -3.88 20.46 38.14
C GLN A 71 -4.05 18.93 38.05
N THR A 72 -4.80 18.33 38.98
CA THR A 72 -5.10 16.89 38.96
C THR A 72 -5.86 16.49 37.69
N ALA A 73 -6.82 17.33 37.27
CA ALA A 73 -7.59 17.09 36.07
C ALA A 73 -6.72 17.20 34.80
N VAL A 74 -5.79 18.16 34.73
CA VAL A 74 -4.84 18.28 33.61
C VAL A 74 -3.90 17.07 33.55
N LYS A 75 -3.36 16.61 34.69
CA LYS A 75 -2.54 15.40 34.75
C LYS A 75 -3.27 14.16 34.24
N SER A 76 -4.58 14.05 34.52
CA SER A 76 -5.42 12.92 34.06
C SER A 76 -5.67 12.86 32.54
N LEU A 77 -5.22 13.87 31.78
CA LEU A 77 -5.26 13.84 30.32
C LEU A 77 -4.13 12.98 29.72
N TYR A 78 -3.10 12.68 30.51
CA TYR A 78 -1.97 11.83 30.13
C TYR A 78 -2.10 10.44 30.77
N VAL A 79 -1.34 9.46 30.25
CA VAL A 79 -1.26 8.10 30.84
C VAL A 79 -0.68 8.15 32.25
N ALA A 80 0.38 8.95 32.45
CA ALA A 80 1.04 9.17 33.72
C ALA A 80 1.49 10.62 33.86
N GLU A 81 1.82 11.05 35.08
CA GLU A 81 2.15 12.45 35.40
C GLU A 81 3.31 13.04 34.57
N ASN A 82 4.25 12.20 34.14
CA ASN A 82 5.38 12.57 33.28
C ASN A 82 5.30 11.92 31.88
N SER A 83 4.16 11.34 31.52
CA SER A 83 4.01 10.70 30.22
C SER A 83 3.86 11.74 29.12
N SER A 84 4.50 11.50 27.98
CA SER A 84 4.26 12.26 26.75
C SER A 84 2.98 11.81 26.04
N PHE A 85 2.38 10.68 26.45
CA PHE A 85 1.22 10.08 25.80
C PHE A 85 -0.09 10.50 26.46
N LEU A 86 -1.10 10.71 25.61
CA LEU A 86 -2.47 10.95 26.04
C LEU A 86 -3.05 9.69 26.65
N ASN A 87 -3.98 9.84 27.59
CA ASN A 87 -4.69 8.70 28.19
C ASN A 87 -5.46 7.91 27.12
N GLU A 88 -5.59 6.59 27.27
CA GLU A 88 -6.37 5.74 26.36
C GLU A 88 -7.85 6.15 26.26
N ASP A 89 -8.44 6.58 27.38
CA ASP A 89 -9.84 7.00 27.45
C ASP A 89 -10.06 8.47 27.04
N ILE A 90 -9.03 9.13 26.47
CA ILE A 90 -9.09 10.54 26.13
C ILE A 90 -10.20 10.81 25.12
N SER A 91 -10.94 11.88 25.35
CA SER A 91 -12.02 12.31 24.46
C SER A 91 -12.17 13.82 24.49
N LEU A 92 -12.78 14.38 23.45
CA LEU A 92 -13.07 15.80 23.38
C LEU A 92 -13.93 16.27 24.57
N GLU A 93 -14.84 15.44 25.06
CA GLU A 93 -15.67 15.75 26.24
C GLU A 93 -14.86 15.76 27.54
N LYS A 94 -13.90 14.83 27.70
CA LYS A 94 -12.95 14.85 28.83
C LYS A 94 -12.10 16.12 28.80
N ILE A 95 -11.56 16.49 27.65
CA ILE A 95 -10.76 17.72 27.45
C ILE A 95 -11.58 18.97 27.80
N LYS A 96 -12.81 19.10 27.27
CA LYS A 96 -13.73 20.21 27.60
C LYS A 96 -14.06 20.26 29.10
N SER A 97 -14.26 19.11 29.74
CA SER A 97 -14.49 19.02 31.19
C SER A 97 -13.29 19.54 31.99
N VAL A 98 -12.06 19.20 31.59
CA VAL A 98 -10.84 19.73 32.20
C VAL A 98 -10.71 21.23 31.96
N GLN A 99 -10.97 21.71 30.75
CA GLN A 99 -10.93 23.15 30.42
C GLN A 99 -11.89 23.96 31.31
N LYS A 100 -13.10 23.45 31.59
CA LYS A 100 -14.05 24.07 32.53
C LYS A 100 -13.51 24.14 33.96
N LYS A 101 -12.71 23.15 34.40
CA LYS A 101 -12.07 23.17 35.73
C LYS A 101 -10.93 24.19 35.78
N VAL A 102 -10.11 24.26 34.72
CA VAL A 102 -9.03 25.26 34.59
C VAL A 102 -9.57 26.69 34.60
N ALA A 103 -10.69 26.95 33.91
CA ALA A 103 -11.34 28.27 33.88
C ALA A 103 -11.75 28.80 35.28
N ARG A 104 -11.97 27.90 36.26
CA ARG A 104 -12.35 28.27 37.64
C ARG A 104 -11.15 28.63 38.53
N VAL A 105 -9.92 28.47 38.04
CA VAL A 105 -8.69 28.84 38.78
C VAL A 105 -8.55 30.36 38.83
N HIS A 106 -8.40 30.92 40.03
CA HIS A 106 -8.26 32.36 40.23
C HIS A 106 -6.81 32.85 40.05
N GLN A 107 -5.82 32.00 40.33
CA GLN A 107 -4.40 32.31 40.15
C GLN A 107 -4.11 32.47 38.65
N LYS A 108 -3.85 33.71 38.21
CA LYS A 108 -3.73 34.06 36.79
C LYS A 108 -2.63 33.25 36.10
N ASP A 109 -1.43 33.22 36.67
CA ASP A 109 -0.27 32.57 36.05
C ASP A 109 -0.46 31.06 35.93
N LEU A 110 -0.93 30.41 37.01
CA LEU A 110 -1.27 28.99 36.98
C LEU A 110 -2.37 28.70 35.95
N ARG A 111 -3.42 29.52 35.88
CA ARG A 111 -4.49 29.34 34.90
C ARG A 111 -3.96 29.43 33.47
N THR A 112 -3.07 30.37 33.19
CA THR A 112 -2.42 30.52 31.87
C THR A 112 -1.63 29.26 31.52
N GLN A 113 -0.76 28.79 32.43
CA GLN A 113 0.04 27.57 32.23
C GLN A 113 -0.85 26.33 31.97
N LEU A 114 -1.89 26.14 32.78
CA LEU A 114 -2.81 25.01 32.60
C LEU A 114 -3.59 25.10 31.28
N ASN A 115 -3.97 26.31 30.84
CA ASN A 115 -4.63 26.51 29.54
C ASN A 115 -3.69 26.21 28.36
N GLU A 116 -2.41 26.55 28.45
CA GLU A 116 -1.41 26.19 27.44
C GLU A 116 -1.30 24.66 27.31
N ILE A 117 -1.23 23.94 28.43
CA ILE A 117 -1.19 22.47 28.44
C ILE A 117 -2.47 21.88 27.82
N VAL A 118 -3.65 22.35 28.22
CA VAL A 118 -4.93 21.85 27.65
C VAL A 118 -5.02 22.15 26.16
N THR A 119 -4.49 23.29 25.70
CA THR A 119 -4.44 23.65 24.29
C THR A 119 -3.51 22.71 23.51
N ALA A 120 -2.34 22.38 24.06
CA ALA A 120 -1.42 21.40 23.48
C ALA A 120 -2.07 20.01 23.39
N VAL A 121 -2.69 19.52 24.48
CA VAL A 121 -3.42 18.25 24.50
C VAL A 121 -4.54 18.22 23.47
N THR A 122 -5.26 19.33 23.29
CA THR A 122 -6.35 19.40 22.29
C THR A 122 -5.79 19.21 20.87
N LYS A 123 -4.64 19.81 20.56
CA LYS A 123 -3.97 19.63 19.27
C LYS A 123 -3.44 18.21 19.09
N MET A 124 -2.78 17.65 20.12
CA MET A 124 -2.31 16.26 20.11
C MET A 124 -3.46 15.28 19.87
N TYR A 125 -4.57 15.45 20.57
CA TYR A 125 -5.76 14.60 20.41
C TYR A 125 -6.32 14.67 18.99
N ALA A 126 -6.41 15.87 18.41
CA ALA A 126 -6.89 16.04 17.04
C ALA A 126 -6.01 15.31 16.03
N LEU A 127 -4.68 15.45 16.15
CA LEU A 127 -3.73 14.80 15.26
C LEU A 127 -3.70 13.28 15.43
N GLN A 128 -3.68 12.79 16.68
CA GLN A 128 -3.73 11.35 16.94
C GLN A 128 -5.03 10.74 16.42
N SER A 129 -6.16 11.45 16.56
CA SER A 129 -7.45 11.00 16.00
C SER A 129 -7.42 10.99 14.47
N GLU A 130 -6.91 12.04 13.83
CA GLU A 130 -6.77 12.13 12.37
C GLU A 130 -5.81 11.07 11.80
N LEU A 131 -4.75 10.75 12.55
CA LEU A 131 -3.81 9.69 12.21
C LEU A 131 -4.47 8.31 12.33
N ASN A 132 -5.10 8.00 13.46
CA ASN A 132 -5.64 6.68 13.76
C ASN A 132 -6.69 6.21 12.74
N VAL A 133 -7.45 7.14 12.16
CA VAL A 133 -8.43 6.80 11.10
C VAL A 133 -7.77 6.42 9.76
N GLN A 134 -6.46 6.65 9.59
CA GLN A 134 -5.70 6.23 8.40
C GLN A 134 -5.22 4.78 8.47
N PHE A 135 -5.48 4.08 9.58
CA PHE A 135 -5.02 2.71 9.80
C PHE A 135 -6.21 1.81 10.10
N THR A 136 -6.03 0.52 9.82
CA THR A 136 -7.06 -0.49 10.10
C THR A 136 -7.31 -0.67 11.59
N ASN A 137 -6.26 -0.51 12.41
CA ASN A 137 -6.32 -0.43 13.86
C ASN A 137 -5.73 0.93 14.30
N PRO A 138 -6.18 1.51 15.43
CA PRO A 138 -5.58 2.73 15.98
C PRO A 138 -4.08 2.55 16.18
N ALA A 139 -3.27 3.37 15.51
CA ALA A 139 -1.82 3.22 15.54
C ALA A 139 -1.19 3.65 16.87
N ILE A 140 -1.84 4.58 17.58
CA ILE A 140 -1.46 5.00 18.93
C ILE A 140 -2.71 5.08 19.80
N SER A 141 -2.70 4.39 20.94
CA SER A 141 -3.74 4.44 21.96
C SER A 141 -3.10 4.38 23.34
N GLY A 142 -3.22 5.43 24.15
CA GLY A 142 -2.43 5.49 25.37
C GLY A 142 -0.94 5.57 25.06
N ASP A 143 -0.16 4.80 25.82
CA ASP A 143 1.26 4.52 25.59
C ASP A 143 1.50 3.28 24.71
N GLU A 144 0.44 2.62 24.24
CA GLU A 144 0.54 1.55 23.25
C GLU A 144 0.69 2.13 21.83
N VAL A 145 1.78 1.74 21.17
CA VAL A 145 2.10 2.09 19.78
C VAL A 145 2.18 0.79 18.98
N ILE A 146 1.47 0.71 17.86
CA ILE A 146 1.52 -0.47 17.00
C ILE A 146 2.96 -0.66 16.47
N PRO A 147 3.54 -1.87 16.59
CA PRO A 147 4.85 -2.18 16.01
C PRO A 147 4.91 -1.87 14.51
N SER A 148 6.03 -1.32 14.02
CA SER A 148 6.17 -0.86 12.63
C SER A 148 5.89 -1.96 11.58
N ASP A 149 6.17 -3.22 11.92
CA ASP A 149 5.90 -4.41 11.11
C ASP A 149 4.41 -4.82 11.11
N GLU A 150 3.61 -4.36 12.06
CA GLU A 150 2.18 -4.62 12.16
C GLU A 150 1.29 -3.45 11.67
N ILE A 151 1.87 -2.27 11.41
CA ILE A 151 1.12 -1.13 10.87
C ILE A 151 0.49 -1.47 9.53
N VAL A 152 -0.83 -1.33 9.40
CA VAL A 152 -1.59 -1.54 8.16
C VAL A 152 -2.49 -0.35 7.87
N ILE A 153 -2.28 0.33 6.74
CA ILE A 153 -3.10 1.46 6.31
C ILE A 153 -4.53 1.03 5.95
N ALA A 154 -5.50 1.91 6.18
CA ALA A 154 -6.88 1.71 5.73
C ALA A 154 -6.96 1.85 4.19
N GLN A 155 -7.96 1.22 3.58
CA GLN A 155 -8.13 1.27 2.11
C GLN A 155 -8.40 2.68 1.59
N SER A 156 -9.02 3.54 2.39
CA SER A 156 -9.32 4.93 2.02
C SER A 156 -8.13 5.89 2.20
N THR A 157 -7.01 5.40 2.74
CA THR A 157 -5.84 6.24 3.06
C THR A 157 -5.10 6.63 1.79
N LYS A 158 -4.86 7.94 1.65
CA LYS A 158 -4.14 8.54 0.51
C LYS A 158 -2.80 9.10 0.96
N MET A 159 -1.79 9.09 0.09
CA MET A 159 -0.47 9.62 0.41
C MET A 159 -0.53 11.09 0.80
N LYS A 160 -1.31 11.89 0.05
CA LYS A 160 -1.50 13.32 0.32
C LYS A 160 -1.99 13.62 1.75
N THR A 161 -2.84 12.76 2.31
CA THR A 161 -3.33 12.91 3.68
C THR A 161 -2.20 12.71 4.69
N LEU A 162 -1.38 11.68 4.49
CA LEU A 162 -0.24 11.38 5.36
C LEU A 162 0.87 12.43 5.25
N VAL A 163 1.11 12.96 4.05
CA VAL A 163 2.04 14.08 3.83
C VAL A 163 1.60 15.31 4.64
N LYS A 164 0.32 15.67 4.59
CA LYS A 164 -0.22 16.80 5.36
C LYS A 164 -0.09 16.58 6.88
N LEU A 165 -0.33 15.36 7.34
CA LEU A 165 -0.12 14.99 8.74
C LEU A 165 1.36 15.14 9.14
N ASN A 166 2.28 14.66 8.30
CA ASN A 166 3.73 14.79 8.52
C ASN A 166 4.17 16.26 8.60
N GLU A 167 3.67 17.11 7.70
CA GLU A 167 3.93 18.56 7.71
C GLU A 167 3.41 19.21 9.00
N THR A 168 2.21 18.82 9.44
CA THR A 168 1.60 19.38 10.67
C THR A 168 2.35 18.91 11.93
N LEU A 169 2.90 17.69 11.92
CA LEU A 169 3.70 17.17 13.03
C LEU A 169 5.06 17.88 13.16
N ALA A 170 5.62 18.39 12.07
CA ALA A 170 6.92 19.08 12.10
C ALA A 170 6.95 20.30 13.04
N ASP A 171 5.79 20.91 13.34
CA ASP A 171 5.65 22.04 14.26
C ASP A 171 5.64 21.61 15.74
N PHE A 172 5.66 20.31 16.05
CA PHE A 172 5.59 19.80 17.41
C PHE A 172 6.97 19.63 18.06
N THR A 173 6.98 19.71 19.40
CA THR A 173 8.16 19.45 20.20
C THR A 173 8.54 17.97 20.12
N ASN A 174 9.85 17.68 20.11
CA ASN A 174 10.40 16.32 20.05
C ASN A 174 10.17 15.52 21.36
N THR A 175 8.91 15.23 21.65
CA THR A 175 8.47 14.32 22.71
C THR A 175 8.43 12.90 22.18
N GLN A 176 8.39 11.91 23.08
CA GLN A 176 8.25 10.51 22.66
C GLN A 176 6.98 10.29 21.82
N TRP A 177 5.84 10.89 22.21
CA TRP A 177 4.61 10.86 21.41
C TRP A 177 4.82 11.38 19.99
N HIS A 178 5.53 12.50 19.83
CA HIS A 178 5.82 13.06 18.52
C HIS A 178 6.71 12.13 17.68
N THR A 179 7.76 11.55 18.28
CA THR A 179 8.64 10.59 17.60
C THR A 179 7.87 9.36 17.11
N GLU A 180 6.98 8.81 17.92
CA GLU A 180 6.16 7.65 17.54
C GLU A 180 5.14 8.01 16.45
N MET A 181 4.48 9.17 16.55
CA MET A 181 3.59 9.68 15.49
C MET A 181 4.33 9.80 14.15
N MET A 182 5.54 10.37 14.14
CA MET A 182 6.36 10.51 12.93
C MET A 182 6.76 9.15 12.35
N THR A 183 7.11 8.19 13.20
CA THR A 183 7.42 6.81 12.77
C THR A 183 6.22 6.15 12.12
N VAL A 184 5.05 6.21 12.76
CA VAL A 184 3.80 5.66 12.23
C VAL A 184 3.42 6.30 10.90
N VAL A 185 3.48 7.64 10.81
CA VAL A 185 3.22 8.37 9.56
C VAL A 185 4.20 7.95 8.48
N GLY A 186 5.49 7.85 8.78
CA GLY A 186 6.51 7.42 7.82
C GLY A 186 6.28 5.99 7.29
N VAL A 187 5.90 5.06 8.15
CA VAL A 187 5.53 3.69 7.73
C VAL A 187 4.25 3.69 6.89
N GLY A 188 3.24 4.47 7.29
CA GLY A 188 2.01 4.65 6.50
C GLY A 188 2.30 5.23 5.11
N MET A 189 3.16 6.24 5.02
CA MET A 189 3.55 6.89 3.76
C MET A 189 4.22 5.91 2.80
N LYS A 190 5.07 5.00 3.30
CA LYS A 190 5.69 3.96 2.46
C LYS A 190 4.64 3.04 1.85
N GLN A 191 3.66 2.60 2.64
CA GLN A 191 2.57 1.74 2.14
C GLN A 191 1.64 2.48 1.17
N ALA A 192 1.30 3.74 1.46
CA ALA A 192 0.45 4.57 0.60
C ALA A 192 1.15 4.87 -0.74
N ARG A 193 2.45 5.20 -0.71
CA ARG A 193 3.25 5.36 -1.93
C ARG A 193 3.30 4.08 -2.75
N ALA A 194 3.54 2.92 -2.13
CA ALA A 194 3.54 1.65 -2.87
C ALA A 194 2.19 1.37 -3.55
N THR A 195 1.10 1.77 -2.90
CA THR A 195 -0.27 1.64 -3.45
C THR A 195 -0.48 2.58 -4.63
N GLU A 196 -0.12 3.87 -4.49
CA GLU A 196 -0.26 4.86 -5.58
C GLU A 196 0.64 4.53 -6.78
N GLN A 197 1.89 4.11 -6.54
CA GLN A 197 2.79 3.69 -7.63
C GLN A 197 2.25 2.46 -8.36
N LEU A 198 1.70 1.49 -7.62
CA LEU A 198 1.08 0.31 -8.23
C LEU A 198 -0.14 0.67 -9.10
N GLU A 199 -0.97 1.60 -8.62
CA GLU A 199 -2.09 2.15 -9.40
C GLU A 199 -1.60 2.85 -10.67
N GLU A 200 -0.61 3.73 -10.55
CA GLU A 200 0.00 4.44 -11.68
C GLU A 200 0.63 3.48 -12.71
N THR A 201 1.35 2.45 -12.26
CA THR A 201 1.93 1.44 -13.14
C THR A 201 0.85 0.69 -13.93
N LEU A 202 -0.27 0.36 -13.28
CA LEU A 202 -1.38 -0.32 -13.93
C LEU A 202 -2.19 0.59 -14.87
N GLU A 203 -2.32 1.89 -14.55
CA GLU A 203 -3.01 2.88 -15.40
C GLU A 203 -2.21 3.23 -16.65
N ASN A 204 -0.88 3.30 -16.54
CA ASN A 204 0.02 3.62 -17.65
C ASN A 204 0.31 2.42 -18.56
N GLU A 205 -0.22 1.25 -18.23
CA GLU A 205 -0.04 0.03 -18.99
C GLU A 205 -0.87 0.05 -20.28
N THR A 206 -0.24 0.54 -21.34
CA THR A 206 -0.87 0.75 -22.66
C THR A 206 -0.08 0.05 -23.77
N GLU A 207 -0.74 -0.27 -24.87
CA GLU A 207 -0.11 -0.88 -26.07
C GLU A 207 0.91 0.05 -26.74
N LEU A 208 0.92 1.34 -26.41
CA LEU A 208 1.92 2.31 -26.90
C LEU A 208 3.30 2.08 -26.27
N VAL A 209 3.35 1.38 -25.13
CA VAL A 209 4.58 1.02 -24.45
C VAL A 209 5.10 -0.30 -25.03
N SER A 210 6.41 -0.38 -25.29
CA SER A 210 7.02 -1.62 -25.81
C SER A 210 6.80 -2.80 -24.86
N LEU A 211 6.70 -4.01 -25.40
CA LEU A 211 6.49 -5.24 -24.60
C LEU A 211 7.56 -5.44 -23.52
N SER A 212 8.82 -5.08 -23.80
CA SER A 212 9.90 -5.16 -22.83
C SER A 212 9.67 -4.25 -21.61
N GLU A 213 9.23 -3.01 -21.83
CA GLU A 213 9.00 -2.08 -20.72
C GLU A 213 7.73 -2.46 -19.96
N ARG A 214 6.68 -2.91 -20.66
CA ARG A 214 5.47 -3.47 -20.05
C ARG A 214 5.78 -4.66 -19.11
N ARG A 215 6.67 -5.57 -19.53
CA ARG A 215 7.12 -6.70 -18.70
C ARG A 215 7.89 -6.23 -17.45
N LYS A 216 8.77 -5.25 -17.59
CA LYS A 216 9.50 -4.64 -16.47
C LYS A 216 8.56 -3.93 -15.49
N ASN A 217 7.58 -3.18 -15.99
CA ASN A 217 6.54 -2.55 -15.19
C ASN A 217 5.73 -3.58 -14.39
N TYR A 218 5.38 -4.71 -15.02
CA TYR A 218 4.72 -5.82 -14.33
C TYR A 218 5.56 -6.40 -13.18
N GLU A 219 6.87 -6.59 -13.38
CA GLU A 219 7.78 -7.06 -12.32
C GLU A 219 7.92 -6.04 -11.18
N GLU A 220 8.02 -4.75 -11.51
CA GLU A 220 8.01 -3.67 -10.51
C GLU A 220 6.70 -3.66 -9.72
N ALA A 221 5.56 -3.82 -10.39
CA ALA A 221 4.25 -3.90 -9.76
C ALA A 221 4.13 -5.10 -8.80
N LEU A 222 4.72 -6.26 -9.11
CA LEU A 222 4.80 -7.39 -8.19
C LEU A 222 5.61 -7.04 -6.93
N ASN A 223 6.75 -6.37 -7.08
CA ASN A 223 7.57 -5.94 -5.95
C ASN A 223 6.86 -4.88 -5.08
N LEU A 224 6.08 -3.98 -5.69
CA LEU A 224 5.24 -3.02 -4.97
C LEU A 224 4.10 -3.72 -4.21
N LEU A 225 3.50 -4.76 -4.79
CA LEU A 225 2.44 -5.55 -4.16
C LEU A 225 2.90 -6.21 -2.84
N GLU A 226 4.15 -6.67 -2.77
CA GLU A 226 4.72 -7.26 -1.55
C GLU A 226 4.82 -6.27 -0.39
N GLN A 227 5.01 -4.98 -0.70
CA GLN A 227 5.12 -3.90 0.30
C GLN A 227 3.75 -3.50 0.89
N ILE A 228 2.64 -3.82 0.22
CA ILE A 228 1.28 -3.49 0.66
C ILE A 228 0.81 -4.51 1.69
N LYS A 229 0.75 -4.16 2.97
CA LYS A 229 0.33 -5.09 4.04
C LYS A 229 -1.17 -5.33 4.12
N ASN A 230 -1.98 -4.38 3.65
CA ASN A 230 -3.43 -4.52 3.69
C ASN A 230 -3.88 -5.67 2.76
N LYS A 231 -4.40 -6.75 3.35
CA LYS A 231 -4.80 -7.97 2.62
C LYS A 231 -5.85 -7.71 1.55
N ALA A 232 -6.82 -6.83 1.81
CA ALA A 232 -7.88 -6.53 0.86
C ALA A 232 -7.33 -5.77 -0.35
N ILE A 233 -6.51 -4.73 -0.11
CA ILE A 233 -5.84 -3.98 -1.19
C ILE A 233 -4.96 -4.91 -2.01
N ARG A 234 -4.14 -5.75 -1.35
CA ARG A 234 -3.26 -6.72 -1.99
C ARG A 234 -4.03 -7.71 -2.88
N GLN A 235 -5.17 -8.22 -2.40
CA GLN A 235 -6.01 -9.14 -3.18
C GLN A 235 -6.58 -8.47 -4.43
N THR A 236 -7.05 -7.23 -4.32
CA THR A 236 -7.58 -6.46 -5.47
C THR A 236 -6.54 -6.32 -6.57
N TYR A 237 -5.33 -5.84 -6.24
CA TYR A 237 -4.28 -5.64 -7.25
C TYR A 237 -3.67 -6.95 -7.75
N HIS A 238 -3.63 -8.00 -6.92
CA HIS A 238 -3.19 -9.33 -7.37
C HIS A 238 -4.07 -9.83 -8.53
N ILE A 239 -5.39 -9.64 -8.45
CA ILE A 239 -6.33 -10.03 -9.52
C ILE A 239 -6.04 -9.25 -10.81
N GLU A 240 -5.81 -7.94 -10.71
CA GLU A 240 -5.47 -7.10 -11.87
C GLU A 240 -4.13 -7.51 -12.50
N LEU A 241 -3.11 -7.80 -11.68
CA LEU A 241 -1.81 -8.26 -12.16
C LEU A 241 -1.88 -9.64 -12.82
N VAL A 242 -2.74 -10.55 -12.35
CA VAL A 242 -2.98 -11.84 -13.03
C VAL A 242 -3.60 -11.62 -14.42
N LYS A 243 -4.56 -10.70 -14.56
CA LYS A 243 -5.13 -10.34 -15.86
C LYS A 243 -4.10 -9.71 -16.78
N LEU A 244 -3.26 -8.81 -16.25
CA LEU A 244 -2.19 -8.18 -17.01
C LEU A 244 -1.19 -9.21 -17.52
N ASN A 245 -0.69 -10.11 -16.66
CA ASN A 245 0.24 -11.15 -17.08
C ASN A 245 -0.33 -12.02 -18.19
N LYS A 246 -1.62 -12.38 -18.12
CA LYS A 246 -2.29 -13.14 -19.19
C LYS A 246 -2.25 -12.40 -20.53
N ARG A 247 -2.48 -11.08 -20.53
CA ARG A 247 -2.38 -10.25 -21.74
C ARG A 247 -0.94 -10.18 -22.26
N LEU A 248 0.03 -9.92 -21.39
CA LEU A 248 1.45 -9.86 -21.77
C LEU A 248 1.94 -11.16 -22.42
N VAL A 249 1.58 -12.31 -21.86
CA VAL A 249 1.95 -13.61 -22.44
C VAL A 249 1.34 -13.80 -23.84
N MET A 250 0.09 -13.37 -24.04
CA MET A 250 -0.54 -13.42 -25.36
C MET A 250 0.16 -12.48 -26.37
N ASP A 251 0.46 -11.26 -25.95
CA ASP A 251 1.11 -10.27 -26.81
C ASP A 251 2.55 -10.72 -27.19
N GLU A 252 3.28 -11.33 -26.25
CA GLU A 252 4.60 -11.91 -26.49
C GLU A 252 4.55 -13.10 -27.45
N GLU A 253 3.55 -13.98 -27.33
CA GLU A 253 3.36 -15.09 -28.27
C GLU A 253 3.03 -14.57 -29.68
N GLN A 254 2.16 -13.56 -29.78
CA GLN A 254 1.81 -12.93 -31.04
C GLN A 254 3.01 -12.24 -31.70
N GLU A 255 3.83 -11.54 -30.92
CA GLU A 255 5.05 -10.90 -31.43
C GLU A 255 6.08 -11.93 -31.88
N ARG A 256 6.23 -13.04 -31.14
CA ARG A 256 7.11 -14.15 -31.55
C ARG A 256 6.66 -14.76 -32.89
N LEU A 257 5.35 -14.93 -33.07
CA LEU A 257 4.79 -15.42 -34.33
C LEU A 257 5.00 -14.43 -35.48
N ARG A 258 4.84 -13.12 -35.22
CA ARG A 258 5.10 -12.06 -36.21
C ARG A 258 6.56 -12.08 -36.65
N ILE A 259 7.51 -12.10 -35.71
CA ILE A 259 8.95 -12.16 -36.00
C ILE A 259 9.28 -13.43 -36.79
N ALA A 260 8.76 -14.60 -36.37
CA ALA A 260 9.01 -15.85 -37.07
C ALA A 260 8.49 -15.85 -38.51
N GLU A 261 7.31 -15.24 -38.76
CA GLU A 261 6.77 -15.10 -40.12
C GLU A 261 7.58 -14.10 -40.96
N GLU A 262 8.05 -13.00 -40.37
CA GLU A 262 8.94 -12.04 -41.03
C GLU A 262 10.29 -12.67 -41.41
N GLU A 263 10.89 -13.45 -40.52
CA GLU A 263 12.11 -14.21 -40.79
C GLU A 263 11.88 -15.27 -41.88
N ARG A 264 10.73 -15.95 -41.86
CA ARG A 264 10.36 -16.93 -42.90
C ARG A 264 10.23 -16.27 -44.27
N LEU A 265 9.53 -15.13 -44.34
CA LEU A 265 9.33 -14.38 -45.58
C LEU A 265 10.66 -13.83 -46.12
N ALA A 266 11.51 -13.28 -45.25
CA ALA A 266 12.84 -12.80 -45.64
C ALA A 266 13.75 -13.92 -46.16
N ALA A 267 13.69 -15.11 -45.54
CA ALA A 267 14.43 -16.28 -46.00
C ALA A 267 13.93 -16.79 -47.37
N GLU A 268 12.61 -16.79 -47.60
CA GLU A 268 12.00 -17.18 -48.87
C GLU A 268 12.36 -16.20 -50.00
N GLU A 269 12.35 -14.90 -49.71
CA GLU A 269 12.77 -13.86 -50.66
C GLU A 269 14.27 -13.97 -50.99
N SER A 270 15.11 -14.19 -49.99
CA SER A 270 16.55 -14.41 -50.19
C SER A 270 16.83 -15.65 -51.03
N ALA A 271 16.15 -16.77 -50.75
CA ALA A 271 16.29 -18.00 -51.53
C ALA A 271 15.85 -17.83 -52.99
N ARG A 272 14.77 -17.07 -53.23
CA ARG A 272 14.28 -16.74 -54.57
C ARG A 272 15.28 -15.88 -55.34
N GLN A 273 15.89 -14.89 -54.67
CA GLN A 273 16.92 -14.05 -55.28
C GLN A 273 18.16 -14.87 -55.67
N VAL A 274 18.65 -15.74 -54.78
CA VAL A 274 19.78 -16.64 -55.07
C VAL A 274 19.49 -17.57 -56.25
N ALA A 275 18.27 -18.09 -56.35
CA ALA A 275 17.85 -18.92 -57.48
C ALA A 275 17.82 -18.15 -58.81
N MET A 276 17.33 -16.90 -58.80
CA MET A 276 17.35 -16.02 -59.97
C MET A 276 18.77 -15.68 -60.40
N ASP A 277 19.65 -15.32 -59.47
CA ASP A 277 21.04 -14.99 -59.77
C ASP A 277 21.81 -16.20 -60.34
N LYS A 278 21.52 -17.40 -59.82
CA LYS A 278 22.08 -18.65 -60.35
C LYS A 278 21.60 -18.94 -61.77
N ALA A 279 20.29 -18.79 -62.03
CA ALA A 279 19.74 -18.97 -63.37
C ALA A 279 20.30 -17.95 -64.38
N ALA A 280 20.45 -16.69 -63.96
CA ALA A 280 21.07 -15.65 -64.78
C ALA A 280 22.56 -15.95 -65.07
N SER A 281 23.30 -16.47 -64.08
CA SER A 281 24.70 -16.88 -64.24
C SER A 281 24.85 -18.07 -65.19
N GLU A 282 23.98 -19.08 -65.09
CA GLU A 282 23.98 -20.23 -65.99
C GLU A 282 23.60 -19.84 -67.42
N ALA A 283 22.58 -18.98 -67.59
CA ALA A 283 22.22 -18.44 -68.90
C ALA A 283 23.36 -17.63 -69.54
N ALA A 284 24.07 -16.81 -68.76
CA ALA A 284 25.24 -16.07 -69.24
C ALA A 284 26.39 -17.01 -69.66
N LYS A 285 26.62 -18.10 -68.93
CA LYS A 285 27.61 -19.14 -69.29
C LYS A 285 27.24 -19.86 -70.59
N GLN A 286 25.96 -20.22 -70.76
CA GLN A 286 25.47 -20.83 -72.01
C GLN A 286 25.62 -19.87 -73.20
N ALA A 287 25.21 -18.61 -73.04
CA ALA A 287 25.36 -17.60 -74.09
C ALA A 287 26.83 -17.36 -74.49
N ALA A 288 27.75 -17.41 -73.52
CA ALA A 288 29.19 -17.32 -73.77
C ALA A 288 29.71 -18.55 -74.54
N ALA A 289 29.27 -19.75 -74.16
CA ALA A 289 29.65 -21.00 -74.83
C ALA A 289 29.11 -21.07 -76.28
N GLU A 290 27.86 -20.65 -76.52
CA GLU A 290 27.29 -20.58 -77.86
C GLU A 290 27.99 -19.55 -78.73
N LYS A 291 28.36 -18.37 -78.18
CA LYS A 291 29.19 -17.40 -78.88
C LYS A 291 30.53 -18.01 -79.30
N ALA A 292 31.24 -18.65 -78.37
CA ALA A 292 32.52 -19.29 -78.65
C ALA A 292 32.38 -20.39 -79.73
N SER A 293 31.33 -21.20 -79.67
CA SER A 293 31.05 -22.23 -80.68
C SER A 293 30.71 -21.64 -82.05
N SER A 294 29.95 -20.55 -82.11
CA SER A 294 29.62 -19.84 -83.35
C SER A 294 30.87 -19.24 -83.99
N GLU A 295 31.77 -18.69 -83.17
CA GLU A 295 33.01 -18.06 -83.61
C GLU A 295 34.02 -19.12 -84.12
N ALA A 296 34.11 -20.26 -83.44
CA ALA A 296 34.88 -21.42 -83.91
C ALA A 296 34.32 -21.99 -85.23
N ALA A 297 32.99 -22.06 -85.38
CA ALA A 297 32.36 -22.49 -86.63
C ALA A 297 32.62 -21.52 -87.79
N LYS A 298 32.63 -20.20 -87.53
CA LYS A 298 33.01 -19.18 -88.52
C LYS A 298 34.47 -19.29 -88.92
N GLN A 299 35.38 -19.53 -87.98
CA GLN A 299 36.80 -19.78 -88.27
C GLN A 299 36.99 -21.06 -89.10
N ALA A 300 36.33 -22.16 -88.73
CA ALA A 300 36.38 -23.40 -89.49
C ALA A 300 35.80 -23.25 -90.91
N ALA A 301 34.73 -22.47 -91.08
CA ALA A 301 34.18 -22.15 -92.40
C ALA A 301 35.13 -21.28 -93.24
N ALA A 302 35.82 -20.32 -92.62
CA ALA A 302 36.84 -19.50 -93.27
C ALA A 302 38.07 -20.32 -93.68
N GLU A 303 38.52 -21.26 -92.84
CA GLU A 303 39.60 -22.20 -93.18
C GLU A 303 39.18 -23.14 -94.31
N LYS A 304 37.93 -23.63 -94.30
CA LYS A 304 37.40 -24.47 -95.39
C LYS A 304 37.38 -23.70 -96.71
N ALA A 305 36.85 -22.48 -96.71
CA ALA A 305 36.83 -21.60 -97.87
C ALA A 305 38.25 -21.26 -98.36
N SER A 306 39.22 -21.08 -97.45
CA SER A 306 40.62 -20.89 -97.79
C SER A 306 41.25 -22.14 -98.41
N SER A 307 40.95 -23.34 -97.90
CA SER A 307 41.44 -24.61 -98.46
C SER A 307 40.83 -24.91 -99.83
N GLU A 308 39.58 -24.50 -100.05
CA GLU A 308 38.85 -24.70 -101.30
C GLU A 308 39.30 -23.69 -102.36
N ALA A 309 39.59 -22.45 -101.96
CA ALA A 309 40.28 -21.48 -102.81
C ALA A 309 41.72 -21.92 -103.17
N ALA A 310 42.44 -22.55 -102.23
CA ALA A 310 43.77 -23.10 -102.50
C ALA A 310 43.72 -24.30 -103.47
N LYS A 311 42.69 -25.16 -103.37
CA LYS A 311 42.44 -26.23 -104.35
C LYS A 311 42.08 -25.69 -105.74
N GLN A 312 41.25 -24.65 -105.82
CA GLN A 312 40.92 -24.00 -107.10
C GLN A 312 42.13 -23.28 -107.72
N ALA A 313 43.02 -22.71 -106.90
CA ALA A 313 44.28 -22.14 -107.37
C ALA A 313 45.25 -23.23 -107.89
N ALA A 314 45.27 -24.41 -107.25
CA ALA A 314 46.05 -25.56 -107.70
C ALA A 314 45.48 -26.19 -109.00
N GLU A 315 44.16 -26.24 -109.18
CA GLU A 315 43.53 -26.67 -110.44
C GLU A 315 43.75 -25.66 -111.58
N LYS A 316 43.81 -24.36 -111.31
CA LYS A 316 44.22 -23.35 -112.30
C LYS A 316 45.70 -23.48 -112.70
N ALA A 317 46.59 -23.72 -111.74
CA ALA A 317 48.00 -23.99 -112.05
C ALA A 317 48.20 -25.30 -112.86
N SER A 318 47.38 -26.33 -112.61
CA SER A 318 47.41 -27.58 -113.37
C SER A 318 46.82 -27.46 -114.78
N SER A 319 45.86 -26.55 -115.01
CA SER A 319 45.25 -26.33 -116.33
C SER A 319 46.03 -25.32 -117.20
N GLU A 320 46.90 -24.51 -116.60
CA GLU A 320 47.86 -23.66 -117.31
C GLU A 320 49.11 -24.45 -117.75
N ALA A 321 49.44 -25.55 -117.06
CA ALA A 321 50.53 -26.46 -117.42
C ALA A 321 50.22 -27.41 -118.61
N THR A 322 48.95 -27.58 -119.03
CA THR A 322 48.58 -28.50 -120.12
C THR A 322 48.29 -27.83 -121.47
N LYS A 323 48.51 -26.52 -121.62
CA LYS A 323 48.25 -25.78 -122.88
C LYS A 323 49.49 -25.32 -123.63
N ASN A 324 50.68 -25.70 -123.17
CA ASN A 324 51.95 -25.23 -123.71
C ASN A 324 52.95 -26.36 -124.00
N GLU A 325 52.50 -27.47 -124.56
CA GLU A 325 53.39 -28.43 -125.23
C GLU A 325 52.65 -29.18 -126.34
N THR A 326 53.33 -29.37 -127.47
CA THR A 326 52.92 -30.08 -128.71
C THR A 326 51.97 -29.35 -129.69
N LYS A 327 52.52 -28.30 -130.33
CA LYS A 327 52.39 -28.12 -131.78
C LYS A 327 53.59 -28.81 -132.45
N GLU A 328 53.31 -29.47 -133.58
CA GLU A 328 54.19 -29.62 -134.74
C GLU A 328 55.03 -30.90 -134.91
N ALA A 329 54.55 -31.79 -135.80
CA ALA A 329 55.23 -32.45 -136.93
C ALA A 329 54.51 -33.78 -137.27
N SER A 330 54.24 -34.27 -138.49
CA SER A 330 54.38 -33.90 -139.91
C SER A 330 53.77 -35.10 -140.69
N LYS A 331 52.66 -34.96 -141.47
CA LYS A 331 52.59 -34.83 -142.96
C LYS A 331 52.71 -36.16 -143.78
N PRO A 332 52.39 -36.23 -145.10
CA PRO A 332 51.26 -37.01 -145.65
C PRO A 332 51.59 -37.98 -146.83
N LYS A 333 50.52 -38.61 -147.39
CA LYS A 333 50.28 -39.28 -148.71
C LYS A 333 49.58 -40.62 -148.45
N GLN A 334 48.56 -41.09 -149.19
CA GLN A 334 48.15 -40.88 -150.57
C GLN A 334 46.66 -41.24 -150.68
#